data_AF-K2KAF2-F1
#
_entry.id   AF-K2KAF2-F1
#
_cell.length_a   1.000
_cell.length_b   1.000
_cell.length_c   1.000
_cell.angle_alpha   90.00
_cell.angle_beta   90.00
_cell.angle_gamma   90.00
#
_symmetry.space_group_name_H-M   'P 1'
#
loop_
_entity.id
_entity.type
_entity.pdbx_description
1 polymer ?
#
loop_
_entity_poly.entity_id
_entity_poly.type
_entity_poly.pdbx_seq_one_letter_code
_entity_poly.pdbx_strand_id
1 'polypeptide(L)'
;MLHTIKSILLVCLGALLLNACAQTPVKTYPYSDIEIKYAVRHFEADVTQSVEKFKGDYLTREQIESISKEHFIQLLKDNNLLAEEGDINVVDLDIFIDYTRRFVGDGTPFPVEKMTAPTVDLHEASYLGDTVIRKNISRNLLLDDLFNGLLTETEELERTTAQAVANKLLENLQNRNQYDRNAFAAMTAGMTDNEKKQKRQYSETPLPQDPSSYGLDSENYLPEALVQRYLQRLANGSRDERIDLYKELIGEWNNSSALYEQINATVLTGYESTDSDVIEEVIWASKALAYSGLARYRSTLNTIMNSNAPDKLKGYVEDYLETMTVRTEQAKTVHDVSTMSPDLDWQTNQLRNMLNSSDNQLRVSAVKTIYRNQLYSDPLLDEISHILRSEAVLPRKRYAAFSDFYAWNCRVLGSSGKTKYKALLTDLAENAYSHKVREYAEEFADEL
;
A
#
# COMPACT_ATOMS: atom_id res chain seq x y z
N MET A 1 71.83 15.93 10.95
CA MET A 1 71.12 15.02 10.03
C MET A 1 70.51 13.87 10.84
N LEU A 2 69.55 14.20 11.73
CA LEU A 2 68.84 13.23 12.59
C LEU A 2 67.49 13.87 12.98
N HIS A 3 66.54 13.81 12.05
CA HIS A 3 65.18 14.29 12.23
C HIS A 3 64.23 13.46 11.35
N THR A 4 64.05 12.18 11.70
CA THR A 4 63.04 11.29 11.06
C THR A 4 62.70 10.10 11.95
N ILE A 5 62.44 10.29 13.25
CA ILE A 5 61.81 9.25 14.08
C ILE A 5 60.84 9.92 15.06
N LYS A 6 59.71 10.43 14.56
CA LYS A 6 58.57 10.82 15.40
C LYS A 6 57.22 10.92 14.67
N SER A 7 57.02 10.15 13.60
CA SER A 7 55.75 10.15 12.84
C SER A 7 55.14 8.76 12.61
N ILE A 8 55.54 7.73 13.38
CA ILE A 8 55.07 6.33 13.19
C ILE A 8 54.05 5.90 14.28
N LEU A 9 53.55 6.82 15.12
CA LEU A 9 52.65 6.47 16.23
C LEU A 9 51.27 7.14 16.24
N LEU A 10 50.76 7.56 15.07
CA LEU A 10 49.43 8.19 15.00
C LEU A 10 48.66 7.93 13.69
N VAL A 11 48.81 6.75 13.07
CA VAL A 11 48.05 6.37 11.86
C VAL A 11 47.38 4.99 11.96
N CYS A 12 47.59 4.20 13.02
CA CYS A 12 47.04 2.84 13.12
C CYS A 12 45.78 2.68 14.00
N LEU A 13 45.08 3.76 14.36
CA LEU A 13 43.87 3.68 15.21
C LEU A 13 42.56 4.12 14.52
N GLY A 14 42.55 4.21 13.18
CA GLY A 14 41.41 4.71 12.42
C GLY A 14 41.13 3.90 11.16
N ALA A 15 40.82 2.60 11.29
CA ALA A 15 40.20 1.79 10.23
C ALA A 15 39.70 0.41 10.73
N LEU A 16 39.18 0.31 11.96
CA LEU A 16 38.54 -0.92 12.47
C LEU A 16 37.09 -0.65 12.94
N LEU A 17 36.40 0.28 12.27
CA LEU A 17 34.93 0.25 12.20
C LEU A 17 34.54 -0.58 10.98
N LEU A 18 34.94 -1.85 11.00
CA LEU A 18 34.27 -2.84 10.17
C LEU A 18 32.84 -2.89 10.68
N ASN A 19 31.89 -2.48 9.84
CA ASN A 19 30.49 -2.81 9.95
C ASN A 19 30.39 -4.35 10.06
N ALA A 20 30.53 -4.86 11.28
CA ALA A 20 30.04 -6.17 11.63
C ALA A 20 28.51 -6.03 11.58
N CYS A 21 27.95 -6.20 10.39
CA CYS A 21 26.59 -6.70 10.27
C CYS A 21 26.58 -8.00 11.07
N ALA A 22 26.17 -7.91 12.33
CA ALA A 22 26.01 -9.07 13.18
C ALA A 22 24.95 -9.93 12.50
N GLN A 23 25.40 -10.91 11.72
CA GLN A 23 24.54 -11.96 11.21
C GLN A 23 23.95 -12.60 12.47
N THR A 24 22.64 -12.45 12.64
CA THR A 24 21.92 -13.13 13.71
C THR A 24 22.31 -14.60 13.63
N PRO A 25 22.77 -15.21 14.74
CA PRO A 25 23.31 -16.56 14.70
C PRO A 25 22.23 -17.49 14.13
N VAL A 26 22.57 -18.18 13.04
CA VAL A 26 21.67 -19.13 12.40
C VAL A 26 21.35 -20.21 13.42
N LYS A 27 20.09 -20.27 13.85
CA LYS A 27 19.64 -21.30 14.79
C LYS A 27 19.82 -22.66 14.15
N THR A 28 20.65 -23.51 14.75
CA THR A 28 20.89 -24.88 14.30
C THR A 28 19.97 -25.83 15.06
N TYR A 29 19.54 -26.89 14.37
CA TYR A 29 18.65 -27.91 14.91
C TYR A 29 19.29 -29.29 14.70
N PRO A 30 19.06 -30.26 15.61
CA PRO A 30 19.51 -31.64 15.41
C PRO A 30 18.97 -32.22 14.10
N TYR A 31 19.78 -33.04 13.44
CA TYR A 31 19.37 -33.72 12.22
C TYR A 31 18.16 -34.62 12.46
N SER A 32 17.21 -34.64 11.52
CA SER A 32 16.01 -35.46 11.58
C SER A 32 15.66 -36.07 10.23
N ASP A 33 15.28 -37.35 10.25
CA ASP A 33 14.79 -38.08 9.09
C ASP A 33 13.27 -38.01 8.91
N ILE A 34 12.54 -37.21 9.69
CA ILE A 34 11.09 -37.08 9.51
C ILE A 34 10.78 -36.56 8.10
N GLU A 35 9.80 -37.12 7.43
CA GLU A 35 9.28 -36.48 6.22
C GLU A 35 8.32 -35.36 6.62
N ILE A 36 8.43 -34.24 5.91
CA ILE A 36 7.52 -33.11 6.05
C ILE A 36 6.86 -32.82 4.71
N LYS A 37 5.66 -32.25 4.77
CA LYS A 37 4.91 -31.71 3.65
C LYS A 37 4.75 -30.20 3.83
N TYR A 38 4.41 -29.51 2.75
CA TYR A 38 4.20 -28.07 2.76
C TYR A 38 2.77 -27.72 2.36
N ALA A 39 2.20 -26.76 3.08
CA ALA A 39 0.94 -26.12 2.70
C ALA A 39 1.20 -24.64 2.43
N VAL A 40 0.67 -24.12 1.32
CA VAL A 40 0.77 -22.69 1.01
C VAL A 40 -0.34 -21.96 1.76
N ARG A 41 0.03 -21.24 2.83
CA ARG A 41 -0.89 -20.44 3.65
C ARG A 41 -1.18 -19.10 2.99
N HIS A 42 -0.13 -18.36 2.63
CA HIS A 42 -0.24 -17.09 1.93
C HIS A 42 0.60 -17.10 0.66
N PHE A 43 0.05 -16.56 -0.42
CA PHE A 43 0.76 -16.36 -1.67
C PHE A 43 0.26 -15.07 -2.30
N GLU A 44 1.14 -14.10 -2.44
CA GLU A 44 0.79 -12.78 -2.94
C GLU A 44 1.88 -12.27 -3.87
N ALA A 45 1.46 -11.58 -4.93
CA ALA A 45 2.38 -10.85 -5.80
C ALA A 45 2.08 -9.36 -5.77
N ASP A 46 3.15 -8.58 -5.85
CA ASP A 46 3.12 -7.16 -6.10
C ASP A 46 3.82 -6.87 -7.43
N VAL A 47 3.23 -5.98 -8.22
CA VAL A 47 3.71 -5.61 -9.53
C VAL A 47 3.91 -4.11 -9.56
N THR A 48 5.15 -3.71 -9.78
CA THR A 48 5.59 -2.33 -9.95
C THR A 48 6.21 -2.16 -11.33
N GLN A 49 6.28 -0.93 -11.83
CA GLN A 49 6.96 -0.64 -13.09
C GLN A 49 7.87 0.57 -12.93
N SER A 50 9.06 0.52 -13.55
CA SER A 50 10.06 1.59 -13.47
C SER A 50 9.62 2.89 -14.17
N VAL A 51 8.65 2.82 -15.10
CA VAL A 51 8.16 3.96 -15.89
C VAL A 51 6.62 3.95 -15.92
N GLU A 52 5.98 4.75 -15.07
CA GLU A 52 4.50 4.75 -14.85
C GLU A 52 3.66 5.11 -16.09
N LYS A 53 4.24 5.87 -17.03
CA LYS A 53 3.52 6.33 -18.23
C LYS A 53 3.30 5.26 -19.29
N PHE A 54 4.01 4.13 -19.21
CA PHE A 54 3.84 3.03 -20.16
C PHE A 54 2.58 2.23 -19.84
N LYS A 55 1.78 1.93 -20.87
CA LYS A 55 0.43 1.38 -20.80
C LYS A 55 0.27 0.10 -21.65
N GLY A 56 1.36 -0.46 -22.15
CA GLY A 56 1.36 -1.66 -22.98
C GLY A 56 0.62 -2.86 -22.39
N ASP A 57 0.48 -3.90 -23.20
CA ASP A 57 -0.24 -5.13 -22.84
C ASP A 57 0.61 -5.96 -21.86
N TYR A 58 0.48 -5.63 -20.58
CA TYR A 58 1.12 -6.31 -19.47
C TYR A 58 0.12 -7.18 -18.70
N LEU A 59 0.60 -8.24 -18.06
CA LEU A 59 -0.20 -9.03 -17.14
C LEU A 59 -0.65 -8.17 -15.94
N THR A 60 -1.83 -8.40 -15.39
CA THR A 60 -2.21 -7.75 -14.14
C THR A 60 -1.46 -8.39 -12.96
N ARG A 61 -1.52 -7.73 -11.80
CA ARG A 61 -1.01 -8.28 -10.53
C ARG A 61 -1.62 -9.65 -10.24
N GLU A 62 -2.93 -9.76 -10.38
CA GLU A 62 -3.70 -10.98 -10.13
C GLU A 62 -3.28 -12.10 -11.09
N GLN A 63 -2.99 -11.77 -12.36
CA GLN A 63 -2.49 -12.74 -13.32
C GLN A 63 -1.10 -13.26 -12.96
N ILE A 64 -0.16 -12.38 -12.60
CA ILE A 64 1.19 -12.78 -12.16
C ILE A 64 1.10 -13.64 -10.89
N GLU A 65 0.26 -13.26 -9.93
CA GLU A 65 0.02 -14.04 -8.71
C GLU A 65 -0.53 -15.43 -9.02
N SER A 66 -1.61 -15.52 -9.82
CA SER A 66 -2.26 -16.80 -10.17
C SER A 66 -1.31 -17.73 -10.89
N ILE A 67 -0.61 -17.24 -11.92
CA ILE A 67 0.34 -18.05 -12.71
C ILE A 67 1.45 -18.59 -11.81
N SER A 68 2.06 -17.73 -10.99
CA SER A 68 3.14 -18.13 -10.09
C SER A 68 2.65 -19.14 -9.04
N LYS A 69 1.49 -18.89 -8.43
CA LYS A 69 0.91 -19.73 -7.38
C LYS A 69 0.52 -21.11 -7.89
N GLU A 70 -0.23 -21.16 -8.99
CA GLU A 70 -0.70 -22.41 -9.59
C GLU A 70 0.48 -23.28 -10.03
N HIS A 71 1.47 -22.69 -10.70
CA HIS A 71 2.66 -23.42 -11.10
C HIS A 71 3.46 -23.93 -9.90
N PHE A 72 3.61 -23.11 -8.84
CA PHE A 72 4.31 -23.54 -7.64
C PHE A 72 3.59 -24.67 -6.89
N ILE A 73 2.26 -24.60 -6.75
CA ILE A 73 1.47 -25.68 -6.14
C ILE A 73 1.57 -26.97 -6.94
N GLN A 74 1.52 -26.87 -8.28
CA GLN A 74 1.70 -28.04 -9.15
C GLN A 74 3.10 -28.65 -8.98
N LEU A 75 4.15 -27.83 -8.92
CA LEU A 75 5.51 -28.27 -8.67
C LEU A 75 5.65 -28.97 -7.30
N LEU A 76 5.03 -28.44 -6.24
CA LEU A 76 4.99 -29.11 -4.94
C LEU A 76 4.32 -30.48 -5.03
N LYS A 77 3.22 -30.58 -5.76
CA LYS A 77 2.49 -31.84 -5.96
C LYS A 77 3.35 -32.85 -6.72
N ASP A 78 3.95 -32.44 -7.84
CA ASP A 78 4.77 -33.30 -8.70
C ASP A 78 6.02 -33.83 -7.98
N ASN A 79 6.54 -33.07 -7.01
CA ASN A 79 7.67 -33.46 -6.17
C ASN A 79 7.25 -34.18 -4.87
N ASN A 80 5.97 -34.52 -4.70
CA ASN A 80 5.43 -35.13 -3.48
C ASN A 80 5.72 -34.31 -2.21
N LEU A 81 5.71 -32.99 -2.33
CA LEU A 81 5.94 -32.03 -1.23
C LEU A 81 4.68 -31.31 -0.77
N LEU A 82 3.60 -31.31 -1.57
CA LEU A 82 2.32 -30.70 -1.19
C LEU A 82 1.64 -31.51 -0.08
N ALA A 83 1.14 -30.83 0.94
CA ALA A 83 0.37 -31.44 2.03
C ALA A 83 -1.06 -31.77 1.60
N GLU A 84 -1.56 -32.91 2.05
CA GLU A 84 -2.93 -33.39 1.86
C GLU A 84 -3.72 -33.34 3.18
N GLU A 85 -5.03 -33.53 3.08
CA GLU A 85 -5.89 -33.61 4.26
C GLU A 85 -5.48 -34.79 5.14
N GLY A 86 -5.20 -34.51 6.41
CA GLY A 86 -4.82 -35.51 7.39
C GLY A 86 -3.31 -35.63 7.64
N ASP A 87 -2.46 -35.03 6.80
CA ASP A 87 -1.02 -34.98 7.03
C ASP A 87 -0.68 -34.33 8.38
N ILE A 88 0.24 -34.95 9.12
CA ILE A 88 0.62 -34.52 10.47
C ILE A 88 1.82 -33.59 10.44
N ASN A 89 2.86 -33.95 9.67
CA ASN A 89 4.13 -33.25 9.63
C ASN A 89 4.10 -32.16 8.55
N VAL A 90 3.29 -31.13 8.76
CA VAL A 90 3.09 -30.07 7.76
C VAL A 90 3.75 -28.76 8.22
N VAL A 91 4.50 -28.17 7.31
CA VAL A 91 5.08 -26.83 7.43
C VAL A 91 4.31 -25.88 6.54
N ASP A 92 3.80 -24.79 7.10
CA ASP A 92 3.05 -23.80 6.33
C ASP A 92 4.00 -22.78 5.70
N LEU A 93 3.69 -22.34 4.48
CA LEU A 93 4.49 -21.41 3.68
C LEU A 93 3.74 -20.10 3.45
N ASP A 94 4.43 -18.99 3.71
CA ASP A 94 4.05 -17.68 3.20
C ASP A 94 5.06 -17.26 2.13
N ILE A 95 4.52 -16.90 0.96
CA ILE A 95 5.29 -16.49 -0.20
C ILE A 95 4.82 -15.12 -0.64
N PHE A 96 5.78 -14.22 -0.86
CA PHE A 96 5.51 -12.92 -1.44
C PHE A 96 6.51 -12.58 -2.53
N ILE A 97 6.01 -12.06 -3.64
CA ILE A 97 6.78 -11.75 -4.85
C ILE A 97 6.74 -10.24 -5.09
N ASP A 98 7.88 -9.56 -4.97
CA ASP A 98 8.05 -8.19 -5.46
C ASP A 98 8.51 -8.24 -6.91
N TYR A 99 7.59 -8.07 -7.86
CA TYR A 99 7.86 -8.06 -9.29
C TYR A 99 7.98 -6.61 -9.79
N THR A 100 9.11 -6.28 -10.42
CA THR A 100 9.34 -4.95 -11.00
C THR A 100 9.58 -5.07 -12.50
N ARG A 101 8.67 -4.51 -13.29
CA ARG A 101 8.86 -4.31 -14.73
C ARG A 101 10.00 -3.36 -14.98
N ARG A 102 10.83 -3.76 -15.93
CA ARG A 102 11.98 -3.00 -16.41
C ARG A 102 11.80 -2.74 -17.90
N PHE A 103 12.28 -1.58 -18.35
CA PHE A 103 12.22 -1.16 -19.74
C PHE A 103 13.59 -0.80 -20.28
N VAL A 104 13.74 -0.91 -21.60
CA VAL A 104 14.97 -0.50 -22.28
C VAL A 104 15.18 1.01 -22.06
N GLY A 105 16.38 1.37 -21.60
CA GLY A 105 16.70 2.75 -21.25
C GLY A 105 16.20 3.18 -19.86
N ASP A 106 15.80 2.24 -19.00
CA ASP A 106 15.53 2.54 -17.59
C ASP A 106 16.69 3.30 -16.94
N GLY A 107 16.36 4.36 -16.19
CA GLY A 107 17.33 5.24 -15.56
C GLY A 107 17.97 6.27 -16.51
N THR A 108 17.56 6.28 -17.78
CA THR A 108 17.93 7.33 -18.75
C THR A 108 16.77 8.31 -18.93
N PRO A 109 17.00 9.52 -19.47
CA PRO A 109 15.93 10.47 -19.81
C PRO A 109 14.99 9.97 -20.92
N PHE A 110 15.35 8.91 -21.64
CA PHE A 110 14.65 8.42 -22.82
C PHE A 110 14.35 6.92 -22.73
N PRO A 111 13.55 6.46 -21.74
CA PRO A 111 13.11 5.07 -21.72
C PRO A 111 12.19 4.82 -22.92
N VAL A 112 12.24 3.60 -23.45
CA VAL A 112 11.33 3.15 -24.51
C VAL A 112 10.39 2.08 -23.96
N GLU A 113 9.16 2.03 -24.48
CA GLU A 113 8.13 1.06 -24.08
C GLU A 113 8.42 -0.34 -24.65
N LYS A 114 9.57 -0.88 -24.27
CA LYS A 114 10.04 -2.22 -24.60
C LYS A 114 10.56 -2.83 -23.32
N MET A 115 9.89 -3.86 -22.82
CA MET A 115 10.31 -4.51 -21.58
C MET A 115 11.66 -5.22 -21.74
N THR A 116 12.45 -5.19 -20.67
CA THR A 116 13.59 -6.08 -20.46
C THR A 116 13.23 -7.11 -19.40
N ALA A 117 14.14 -8.02 -19.08
CA ALA A 117 13.96 -8.93 -17.96
C ALA A 117 13.54 -8.15 -16.70
N PRO A 118 12.40 -8.51 -16.07
CA PRO A 118 11.96 -7.89 -14.82
C PRO A 118 12.95 -8.22 -13.70
N THR A 119 12.93 -7.44 -12.63
CA THR A 119 13.60 -7.81 -11.39
C THR A 119 12.60 -8.38 -10.41
N VAL A 120 12.96 -9.48 -9.75
CA VAL A 120 12.10 -10.13 -8.76
C VAL A 120 12.80 -10.21 -7.41
N ASP A 121 12.11 -9.81 -6.34
CA ASP A 121 12.51 -10.22 -4.99
C ASP A 121 11.51 -11.25 -4.46
N LEU A 122 12.02 -12.35 -3.90
CA LEU A 122 11.21 -13.41 -3.30
C LEU A 122 11.37 -13.40 -1.80
N HIS A 123 10.25 -13.31 -1.11
CA HIS A 123 10.16 -13.41 0.34
C HIS A 123 9.48 -14.71 0.69
N GLU A 124 10.19 -15.56 1.43
CA GLU A 124 9.75 -16.90 1.78
C GLU A 124 9.82 -17.06 3.29
N ALA A 125 8.73 -17.48 3.91
CA ALA A 125 8.72 -17.82 5.32
C ALA A 125 8.03 -19.17 5.55
N SER A 126 8.62 -19.98 6.42
CA SER A 126 8.07 -21.27 6.84
C SER A 126 7.63 -21.22 8.29
N TYR A 127 6.54 -21.90 8.62
CA TYR A 127 5.86 -21.81 9.90
C TYR A 127 5.41 -23.17 10.45
N LEU A 128 5.26 -23.21 11.77
CA LEU A 128 4.44 -24.17 12.49
C LEU A 128 3.43 -23.38 13.34
N GLY A 129 2.19 -23.27 12.85
CA GLY A 129 1.20 -22.34 13.41
C GLY A 129 1.71 -20.90 13.31
N ASP A 130 1.82 -20.23 14.45
CA ASP A 130 2.36 -18.85 14.52
C ASP A 130 3.87 -18.79 14.73
N THR A 131 4.53 -19.94 14.92
CA THR A 131 5.97 -19.99 15.14
C THR A 131 6.71 -19.99 13.81
N VAL A 132 7.48 -18.93 13.55
CA VAL A 132 8.40 -18.85 12.40
C VAL A 132 9.48 -19.92 12.56
N ILE A 133 9.61 -20.78 11.55
CA ILE A 133 10.72 -21.73 11.40
C ILE A 133 11.89 -21.04 10.70
N ARG A 134 11.62 -20.38 9.57
CA ARG A 134 12.63 -19.71 8.74
C ARG A 134 12.02 -18.51 8.03
N LYS A 135 12.84 -17.50 7.77
CA LYS A 135 12.58 -16.44 6.80
C LYS A 135 13.76 -16.35 5.82
N ASN A 136 13.47 -16.13 4.55
CA ASN A 136 14.47 -15.86 3.53
C ASN A 136 13.98 -14.75 2.59
N ILE A 137 14.92 -13.93 2.14
CA ILE A 137 14.69 -12.92 1.12
C ILE A 137 15.75 -13.09 0.04
N SER A 138 15.32 -13.45 -1.15
CA SER A 138 16.17 -13.51 -2.34
C SER A 138 15.94 -12.22 -3.13
N ARG A 139 16.92 -11.31 -3.15
CA ARG A 139 16.78 -9.98 -3.75
C ARG A 139 17.40 -9.93 -5.15
N ASN A 140 16.81 -9.09 -6.00
CA ASN A 140 17.28 -8.79 -7.35
C ASN A 140 17.58 -10.07 -8.12
N LEU A 141 16.67 -11.04 -8.05
CA LEU A 141 16.77 -12.23 -8.89
C LEU A 141 16.63 -11.77 -10.33
N LEU A 142 17.78 -11.78 -11.00
CA LEU A 142 17.84 -11.78 -12.44
C LEU A 142 17.64 -13.22 -12.84
N LEU A 143 16.50 -13.50 -13.48
CA LEU A 143 16.21 -14.82 -14.01
C LEU A 143 16.94 -14.98 -15.36
N ASP A 144 18.25 -14.71 -15.35
CA ASP A 144 19.12 -14.58 -16.52
C ASP A 144 19.13 -15.84 -17.39
N ASP A 145 18.92 -17.01 -16.77
CA ASP A 145 18.87 -18.30 -17.48
C ASP A 145 17.60 -18.50 -18.33
N LEU A 146 16.59 -17.63 -18.21
CA LEU A 146 15.36 -17.72 -19.01
C LEU A 146 15.43 -16.94 -20.32
N PHE A 147 16.33 -15.96 -20.42
CA PHE A 147 16.29 -14.94 -21.48
C PHE A 147 17.45 -15.08 -22.46
N ASN A 148 17.60 -16.28 -23.04
CA ASN A 148 18.56 -16.53 -24.12
C ASN A 148 18.04 -16.06 -25.50
N GLY A 149 16.94 -15.30 -25.56
CA GLY A 149 16.38 -14.77 -26.79
C GLY A 149 15.64 -13.45 -26.55
N LEU A 150 15.62 -12.61 -27.59
CA LEU A 150 14.72 -11.46 -27.69
C LEU A 150 13.27 -11.98 -27.73
N LEU A 151 12.66 -12.25 -26.58
CA LEU A 151 11.21 -12.36 -26.52
C LEU A 151 10.65 -11.02 -26.99
N THR A 152 9.89 -11.06 -28.08
CA THR A 152 9.34 -9.85 -28.70
C THR A 152 8.02 -9.42 -28.08
N GLU A 153 7.32 -10.35 -27.41
CA GLU A 153 6.00 -10.11 -26.82
C GLU A 153 6.09 -10.02 -25.29
N THR A 154 5.49 -8.96 -24.76
CA THR A 154 5.64 -8.61 -23.35
C THR A 154 4.88 -9.56 -22.43
N GLU A 155 3.67 -9.98 -22.82
CA GLU A 155 2.87 -10.92 -22.01
C GLU A 155 3.57 -12.28 -21.86
N GLU A 156 4.16 -12.81 -22.94
CA GLU A 156 4.91 -14.07 -22.92
C GLU A 156 6.14 -13.99 -22.00
N LEU A 157 6.85 -12.86 -22.05
CA LEU A 157 7.95 -12.56 -21.14
C LEU A 157 7.50 -12.62 -19.68
N GLU A 158 6.40 -11.95 -19.32
CA GLU A 158 5.90 -11.94 -17.95
C GLU A 158 5.40 -13.32 -17.49
N ARG A 159 4.69 -14.05 -18.35
CA ARG A 159 4.21 -15.41 -18.07
C ARG A 159 5.38 -16.38 -17.81
N THR A 160 6.40 -16.33 -18.65
CA THR A 160 7.62 -17.14 -18.51
C THR A 160 8.35 -16.80 -17.21
N THR A 161 8.43 -15.50 -16.88
CA THR A 161 9.03 -15.04 -15.62
C THR A 161 8.25 -15.58 -14.41
N ALA A 162 6.92 -15.46 -14.42
CA ALA A 162 6.07 -15.94 -13.33
C ALA A 162 6.22 -17.46 -13.08
N GLN A 163 6.30 -18.26 -14.14
CA GLN A 163 6.58 -19.70 -14.02
C GLN A 163 7.98 -19.98 -13.45
N ALA A 164 8.98 -19.22 -13.86
CA ALA A 164 10.32 -19.41 -13.36
C ALA A 164 10.52 -18.95 -11.91
N VAL A 165 9.75 -17.97 -11.44
CA VAL A 165 9.65 -17.66 -10.02
C VAL A 165 9.22 -18.91 -9.23
N ALA A 166 8.21 -19.62 -9.70
CA ALA A 166 7.76 -20.87 -9.08
C ALA A 166 8.84 -21.97 -9.10
N ASN A 167 9.60 -22.10 -10.20
CA ASN A 167 10.76 -23.02 -10.24
C ASN A 167 11.82 -22.63 -9.19
N LYS A 168 12.12 -21.34 -9.06
CA LYS A 168 13.10 -20.86 -8.08
C LYS A 168 12.65 -21.08 -6.64
N LEU A 169 11.36 -20.90 -6.36
CA LEU A 169 10.76 -21.21 -5.06
C LEU A 169 10.93 -22.70 -4.72
N LEU A 170 10.66 -23.61 -5.66
CA LEU A 170 10.87 -25.05 -5.45
C LEU A 170 12.35 -25.36 -5.17
N GLU A 171 13.26 -24.82 -5.97
CA GLU A 171 14.71 -25.02 -5.78
C GLU A 171 15.16 -24.55 -4.38
N ASN A 172 14.75 -23.35 -3.97
CA ASN A 172 15.04 -22.82 -2.63
C ASN A 172 14.48 -23.70 -1.52
N LEU A 173 13.26 -24.21 -1.70
CA LEU A 173 12.59 -25.09 -0.76
C LEU A 173 13.33 -26.43 -0.64
N GLN A 174 13.69 -27.06 -1.75
CA GLN A 174 14.45 -28.33 -1.76
C GLN A 174 15.81 -28.17 -1.09
N ASN A 175 16.54 -27.10 -1.40
CA ASN A 175 17.84 -26.79 -0.79
C ASN A 175 17.77 -26.59 0.73
N ARG A 176 16.59 -26.24 1.25
CA ARG A 176 16.37 -25.92 2.68
C ARG A 176 15.47 -26.93 3.38
N ASN A 177 14.98 -27.95 2.68
CA ASN A 177 14.04 -28.91 3.21
C ASN A 177 14.59 -29.59 4.48
N GLN A 178 15.87 -29.94 4.49
CA GLN A 178 16.50 -30.54 5.66
C GLN A 178 16.49 -29.61 6.89
N TYR A 179 16.63 -28.30 6.70
CA TYR A 179 16.53 -27.33 7.79
C TYR A 179 15.13 -27.33 8.39
N ASP A 180 14.10 -27.25 7.54
CA ASP A 180 12.71 -27.24 7.97
C ASP A 180 12.34 -28.56 8.68
N ARG A 181 12.83 -29.71 8.20
CA ARG A 181 12.69 -31.04 8.86
C ARG A 181 13.27 -31.04 10.27
N ASN A 182 14.51 -30.59 10.41
CA ASN A 182 15.22 -30.53 11.68
C ASN A 182 14.50 -29.61 12.68
N ALA A 183 14.08 -28.43 12.20
CA ALA A 183 13.37 -27.46 13.02
C ALA A 183 11.99 -27.96 13.47
N PHE A 184 11.20 -28.52 12.55
CA PHE A 184 9.88 -29.09 12.85
C PHE A 184 10.00 -30.22 13.88
N ALA A 185 10.95 -31.15 13.68
CA ALA A 185 11.20 -32.26 14.60
C ALA A 185 11.54 -31.76 16.01
N ALA A 186 12.42 -30.76 16.11
CA ALA A 186 12.78 -30.17 17.39
C ALA A 186 11.59 -29.45 18.06
N MET A 187 10.78 -28.73 17.28
CA MET A 187 9.62 -27.97 17.79
C MET A 187 8.42 -28.85 18.19
N THR A 188 8.40 -30.11 17.73
CA THR A 188 7.32 -31.07 17.96
C THR A 188 7.77 -32.31 18.74
N ALA A 189 8.99 -32.30 19.28
CA ALA A 189 9.52 -33.40 20.06
C ALA A 189 8.63 -33.69 21.27
N GLY A 190 8.17 -34.94 21.38
CA GLY A 190 7.27 -35.38 22.45
C GLY A 190 5.79 -35.06 22.25
N MET A 191 5.40 -34.38 21.17
CA MET A 191 3.99 -34.12 20.85
C MET A 191 3.35 -35.32 20.16
N THR A 192 2.11 -35.60 20.53
CA THR A 192 1.18 -36.48 19.82
C THR A 192 0.73 -35.86 18.50
N ASP A 193 0.18 -36.67 17.60
CA ASP A 193 -0.31 -36.18 16.29
C ASP A 193 -1.45 -35.16 16.42
N ASN A 194 -2.30 -35.30 17.44
CA ASN A 194 -3.36 -34.32 17.73
C ASN A 194 -2.79 -32.99 18.23
N GLU A 195 -1.76 -33.03 19.08
CA GLU A 195 -1.09 -31.80 19.55
C GLU A 195 -0.36 -31.09 18.41
N LYS A 196 0.25 -31.84 17.49
CA LYS A 196 0.85 -31.25 16.28
C LYS A 196 -0.21 -30.58 15.41
N LYS A 197 -1.34 -31.26 15.17
CA LYS A 197 -2.48 -30.70 14.43
C LYS A 197 -3.02 -29.43 15.09
N GLN A 198 -3.18 -29.43 16.40
CA GLN A 198 -3.64 -28.28 17.16
C GLN A 198 -2.62 -27.13 17.13
N LYS A 199 -1.32 -27.43 17.28
CA LYS A 199 -0.27 -26.41 17.20
C LYS A 199 -0.14 -25.79 15.80
N ARG A 200 -0.48 -26.55 14.76
CA ARG A 200 -0.54 -26.05 13.39
C ARG A 200 -1.72 -25.10 13.17
N GLN A 201 -2.80 -25.21 13.93
CA GLN A 201 -3.86 -24.20 13.90
C GLN A 201 -3.23 -22.88 14.30
N TYR A 202 -2.98 -22.03 13.30
CA TYR A 202 -2.49 -20.69 13.55
C TYR A 202 -3.61 -19.92 14.22
N SER A 203 -3.25 -19.00 15.12
CA SER A 203 -4.19 -17.94 15.40
C SER A 203 -4.34 -17.19 14.08
N GLU A 204 -5.44 -17.44 13.37
CA GLU A 204 -6.16 -16.29 12.86
C GLU A 204 -6.35 -15.44 14.11
N THR A 205 -5.39 -14.54 14.39
CA THR A 205 -5.73 -13.35 15.14
C THR A 205 -6.91 -12.88 14.34
N PRO A 206 -8.14 -13.02 14.85
CA PRO A 206 -9.27 -12.60 14.08
C PRO A 206 -8.91 -11.17 13.76
N LEU A 207 -8.78 -10.83 12.47
CA LEU A 207 -8.89 -9.44 12.07
C LEU A 207 -10.03 -8.91 12.92
N PRO A 208 -9.83 -7.85 13.74
CA PRO A 208 -10.81 -7.39 14.71
C PRO A 208 -12.16 -7.59 14.07
N GLN A 209 -12.93 -8.58 14.55
CA GLN A 209 -13.99 -9.15 13.72
C GLN A 209 -14.90 -7.99 13.43
N ASP A 210 -14.83 -7.56 12.19
CA ASP A 210 -15.36 -6.29 11.86
C ASP A 210 -16.86 -6.44 12.03
N PRO A 211 -17.48 -5.65 12.93
CA PRO A 211 -18.85 -5.90 13.35
C PRO A 211 -19.69 -6.08 12.09
N SER A 212 -20.39 -7.21 12.02
CA SER A 212 -20.94 -7.85 10.82
C SER A 212 -22.08 -7.08 10.14
N SER A 213 -22.01 -5.75 10.06
CA SER A 213 -22.90 -4.90 9.28
C SER A 213 -22.08 -3.74 8.68
N TYR A 214 -21.16 -4.08 7.78
CA TYR A 214 -20.68 -3.08 6.84
C TYR A 214 -21.69 -2.87 5.73
N GLY A 215 -21.86 -1.62 5.34
CA GLY A 215 -22.86 -1.21 4.37
C GLY A 215 -23.81 -0.18 4.96
N LEU A 216 -23.71 1.06 4.51
CA LEU A 216 -24.83 1.99 4.64
C LEU A 216 -25.85 1.68 3.55
N ASP A 217 -27.13 1.77 3.90
CA ASP A 217 -28.25 1.53 2.97
C ASP A 217 -28.37 2.61 1.87
N SER A 218 -27.61 3.72 1.97
CA SER A 218 -27.74 4.86 1.09
C SER A 218 -26.43 5.62 0.86
N GLU A 219 -26.24 6.06 -0.38
CA GLU A 219 -25.19 7.02 -0.78
C GLU A 219 -25.38 8.42 -0.18
N ASN A 220 -26.57 8.71 0.38
CA ASN A 220 -26.89 9.97 1.06
C ASN A 220 -26.53 9.92 2.55
N TYR A 221 -25.28 9.58 2.86
CA TYR A 221 -24.81 9.40 4.24
C TYR A 221 -24.34 10.69 4.92
N LEU A 222 -24.25 11.81 4.19
CA LEU A 222 -23.87 13.10 4.76
C LEU A 222 -24.98 13.61 5.69
N PRO A 223 -24.64 14.15 6.88
CA PRO A 223 -25.64 14.71 7.79
C PRO A 223 -26.45 15.83 7.13
N GLU A 224 -27.78 15.78 7.24
CA GLU A 224 -28.66 16.77 6.62
C GLU A 224 -28.34 18.20 7.08
N ALA A 225 -28.07 18.39 8.37
CA ALA A 225 -27.68 19.70 8.93
C ALA A 225 -26.39 20.26 8.30
N LEU A 226 -25.44 19.40 7.96
CA LEU A 226 -24.20 19.79 7.27
C LEU A 226 -24.51 20.30 5.87
N VAL A 227 -25.31 19.54 5.11
CA VAL A 227 -25.71 19.91 3.75
C VAL A 227 -26.52 21.22 3.76
N GLN A 228 -27.46 21.38 4.69
CA GLN A 228 -28.26 22.60 4.80
C GLN A 228 -27.41 23.83 5.12
N ARG A 229 -26.39 23.69 5.99
CA ARG A 229 -25.45 24.78 6.27
C ARG A 229 -24.73 25.25 5.00
N TYR A 230 -24.29 24.32 4.14
CA TYR A 230 -23.63 24.67 2.88
C TYR A 230 -24.59 25.31 1.88
N LEU A 231 -25.82 24.78 1.76
CA LEU A 231 -26.85 25.38 0.90
C LEU A 231 -27.20 26.80 1.34
N GLN A 232 -27.29 27.07 2.64
CA GLN A 232 -27.53 28.42 3.16
C GLN A 232 -26.39 29.39 2.82
N ARG A 233 -25.13 28.95 2.92
CA ARG A 233 -23.97 29.75 2.51
C ARG A 233 -23.95 30.03 1.01
N LEU A 234 -24.38 29.09 0.16
CA LEU A 234 -24.53 29.35 -1.28
C LEU A 234 -25.67 30.33 -1.58
N ALA A 235 -26.81 30.20 -0.91
CA ALA A 235 -27.99 31.01 -1.18
C ALA A 235 -27.86 32.45 -0.65
N ASN A 236 -27.33 32.61 0.55
CA ASN A 236 -27.35 33.89 1.29
C ASN A 236 -25.96 34.52 1.45
N GLY A 237 -24.89 33.77 1.18
CA GLY A 237 -23.53 34.28 1.32
C GLY A 237 -23.20 35.31 0.24
N SER A 238 -22.35 36.27 0.62
CA SER A 238 -21.62 37.11 -0.32
C SER A 238 -20.77 36.27 -1.27
N ARG A 239 -20.35 36.88 -2.38
CA ARG A 239 -19.47 36.23 -3.35
C ARG A 239 -18.22 35.62 -2.70
N ASP A 240 -17.59 36.37 -1.79
CA ASP A 240 -16.37 35.93 -1.13
C ASP A 240 -16.66 34.74 -0.18
N GLU A 241 -17.78 34.76 0.53
CA GLU A 241 -18.22 33.62 1.36
C GLU A 241 -18.53 32.36 0.55
N ARG A 242 -19.05 32.51 -0.68
CA ARG A 242 -19.26 31.40 -1.62
C ARG A 242 -17.94 30.86 -2.16
N ILE A 243 -17.01 31.74 -2.53
CA ILE A 243 -15.65 31.35 -2.95
C ILE A 243 -14.95 30.58 -1.83
N ASP A 244 -15.05 31.04 -0.59
CA ASP A 244 -14.45 30.35 0.55
C ASP A 244 -15.12 29.00 0.82
N LEU A 245 -16.43 28.88 0.58
CA LEU A 245 -17.11 27.57 0.59
C LEU A 245 -16.57 26.65 -0.51
N TYR A 246 -16.37 27.14 -1.74
CA TYR A 246 -15.79 26.31 -2.81
C TYR A 246 -14.39 25.81 -2.43
N LYS A 247 -13.56 26.66 -1.81
CA LYS A 247 -12.23 26.27 -1.32
C LYS A 247 -12.29 25.20 -0.22
N GLU A 248 -13.25 25.32 0.69
CA GLU A 248 -13.52 24.29 1.72
C GLU A 248 -13.88 22.96 1.05
N LEU A 249 -14.84 22.96 0.12
CA LEU A 249 -15.31 21.76 -0.58
C LEU A 249 -14.24 21.10 -1.46
N ILE A 250 -13.24 21.85 -1.95
CA ILE A 250 -12.09 21.29 -2.69
C ILE A 250 -11.21 20.41 -1.79
N GLY A 251 -11.13 20.73 -0.50
CA GLY A 251 -10.38 19.98 0.51
C GLY A 251 -11.16 18.83 1.13
N GLU A 252 -12.46 18.75 0.90
CA GLU A 252 -13.36 17.74 1.44
C GLU A 252 -13.79 16.74 0.37
N TRP A 253 -14.25 15.57 0.82
CA TRP A 253 -14.90 14.59 -0.04
C TRP A 253 -16.41 14.70 0.14
N ASN A 254 -17.02 15.77 -0.35
CA ASN A 254 -18.47 15.91 -0.28
C ASN A 254 -19.13 15.29 -1.53
N ASN A 255 -20.18 14.48 -1.37
CA ASN A 255 -20.95 13.90 -2.48
C ASN A 255 -22.41 14.37 -2.54
N SER A 256 -22.77 15.44 -1.81
CA SER A 256 -24.16 15.91 -1.73
C SER A 256 -24.66 16.40 -3.09
N SER A 257 -25.60 15.64 -3.65
CA SER A 257 -26.13 15.99 -4.97
C SER A 257 -26.82 17.34 -4.97
N ALA A 258 -27.64 17.63 -3.96
CA ALA A 258 -28.34 18.92 -3.84
C ALA A 258 -27.36 20.12 -3.78
N LEU A 259 -26.25 19.96 -3.07
CA LEU A 259 -25.22 21.00 -2.95
C LEU A 259 -24.56 21.28 -4.31
N TYR A 260 -24.06 20.24 -4.96
CA TYR A 260 -23.32 20.42 -6.20
C TYR A 260 -24.21 20.79 -7.40
N GLU A 261 -25.51 20.50 -7.38
CA GLU A 261 -26.42 21.04 -8.39
C GLU A 261 -26.57 22.57 -8.29
N GLN A 262 -26.50 23.15 -7.08
CA GLN A 262 -26.48 24.62 -6.93
C GLN A 262 -25.16 25.21 -7.44
N ILE A 263 -24.03 24.57 -7.16
CA ILE A 263 -22.71 24.97 -7.69
C ILE A 263 -22.71 24.89 -9.23
N ASN A 264 -23.28 23.83 -9.78
CA ASN A 264 -23.45 23.62 -11.21
C ASN A 264 -24.30 24.73 -11.84
N ALA A 265 -25.41 25.12 -11.20
CA ALA A 265 -26.24 26.23 -11.66
C ALA A 265 -25.49 27.58 -11.67
N THR A 266 -24.66 27.86 -10.65
CA THR A 266 -23.78 29.04 -10.63
C THR A 266 -22.83 29.04 -11.81
N VAL A 267 -22.19 27.91 -12.11
CA VAL A 267 -21.29 27.76 -13.26
C VAL A 267 -22.03 28.01 -14.57
N LEU A 268 -23.15 27.33 -14.80
CA LEU A 268 -23.93 27.44 -16.03
C LEU A 268 -24.51 28.84 -16.26
N THR A 269 -24.77 29.60 -15.19
CA THR A 269 -25.29 30.98 -15.30
C THR A 269 -24.18 31.99 -15.61
N GLY A 270 -22.97 31.79 -15.08
CA GLY A 270 -21.91 32.78 -15.12
C GLY A 270 -20.81 32.56 -16.16
N TYR A 271 -20.71 31.38 -16.78
CA TYR A 271 -19.51 31.01 -17.55
C TYR A 271 -19.22 31.84 -18.81
N GLU A 272 -20.23 32.52 -19.39
CA GLU A 272 -20.06 33.45 -20.52
C GLU A 272 -20.00 34.92 -20.10
N SER A 273 -19.99 35.21 -18.79
CA SER A 273 -19.95 36.57 -18.30
C SER A 273 -18.67 37.30 -18.73
N THR A 274 -18.79 38.60 -19.01
CA THR A 274 -17.63 39.48 -19.21
C THR A 274 -17.19 40.16 -17.92
N ASP A 275 -17.95 40.03 -16.83
CA ASP A 275 -17.62 40.57 -15.51
C ASP A 275 -16.52 39.71 -14.85
N SER A 276 -15.39 40.35 -14.48
CA SER A 276 -14.25 39.66 -13.90
C SER A 276 -14.55 38.99 -12.57
N ASP A 277 -15.41 39.58 -11.76
CA ASP A 277 -15.74 39.07 -10.44
C ASP A 277 -16.62 37.82 -10.56
N VAL A 278 -17.58 37.85 -11.49
CA VAL A 278 -18.39 36.67 -11.84
C VAL A 278 -17.51 35.54 -12.36
N ILE A 279 -16.57 35.84 -13.26
CA ILE A 279 -15.67 34.81 -13.82
C ILE A 279 -14.77 34.20 -12.77
N GLU A 280 -14.23 34.97 -11.83
CA GLU A 280 -13.47 34.41 -10.72
C GLU A 280 -14.31 33.49 -9.84
N GLU A 281 -15.57 33.84 -9.55
CA GLU A 281 -16.45 32.93 -8.80
C GLU A 281 -16.69 31.63 -9.58
N VAL A 282 -16.96 31.72 -10.89
CA VAL A 282 -17.18 30.55 -11.75
C VAL A 282 -15.93 29.66 -11.85
N ILE A 283 -14.72 30.24 -11.83
CA ILE A 283 -13.47 29.47 -11.77
C ILE A 283 -13.46 28.60 -10.51
N TRP A 284 -13.73 29.18 -9.33
CA TRP A 284 -13.74 28.43 -8.07
C TRP A 284 -14.87 27.40 -8.01
N ALA A 285 -16.06 27.75 -8.47
CA ALA A 285 -17.19 26.83 -8.55
C ALA A 285 -16.89 25.64 -9.50
N SER A 286 -16.30 25.90 -10.67
CA SER A 286 -15.86 24.87 -11.62
C SER A 286 -14.79 23.96 -11.02
N LYS A 287 -13.86 24.52 -10.25
CA LYS A 287 -12.86 23.75 -9.51
C LYS A 287 -13.52 22.84 -8.48
N ALA A 288 -14.50 23.33 -7.72
CA ALA A 288 -15.24 22.53 -6.76
C ALA A 288 -16.00 21.36 -7.43
N LEU A 289 -16.63 21.60 -8.60
CA LEU A 289 -17.26 20.52 -9.38
C LEU A 289 -16.24 19.45 -9.79
N ALA A 290 -15.08 19.83 -10.32
CA ALA A 290 -14.04 18.88 -10.73
C ALA A 290 -13.48 18.08 -9.55
N TYR A 291 -13.20 18.76 -8.42
CA TYR A 291 -12.61 18.15 -7.24
C TYR A 291 -13.57 17.27 -6.43
N SER A 292 -14.89 17.42 -6.63
CA SER A 292 -15.90 16.52 -6.06
C SER A 292 -15.77 15.07 -6.57
N GLY A 293 -15.16 14.86 -7.75
CA GLY A 293 -15.09 13.56 -8.40
C GLY A 293 -16.45 13.05 -8.93
N LEU A 294 -17.51 13.86 -8.90
CA LEU A 294 -18.83 13.48 -9.38
C LEU A 294 -18.89 13.55 -10.91
N ALA A 295 -18.76 12.39 -11.57
CA ALA A 295 -18.61 12.23 -13.01
C ALA A 295 -19.64 13.03 -13.86
N ARG A 296 -20.87 13.22 -13.36
CA ARG A 296 -21.95 13.90 -14.08
C ARG A 296 -21.64 15.35 -14.46
N TYR A 297 -20.81 16.04 -13.68
CA TYR A 297 -20.46 17.46 -13.95
C TYR A 297 -19.37 17.64 -15.02
N ARG A 298 -18.80 16.55 -15.53
CA ARG A 298 -17.85 16.62 -16.65
C ARG A 298 -18.48 17.26 -17.88
N SER A 299 -19.77 17.00 -18.10
CA SER A 299 -20.54 17.59 -19.20
C SER A 299 -20.57 19.13 -19.11
N THR A 300 -20.83 19.69 -17.92
CA THR A 300 -20.80 21.14 -17.67
C THR A 300 -19.43 21.74 -17.99
N LEU A 301 -18.35 21.12 -17.52
CA LEU A 301 -16.99 21.61 -17.77
C LEU A 301 -16.64 21.56 -19.27
N ASN A 302 -17.05 20.50 -19.97
CA ASN A 302 -16.91 20.42 -21.43
C ASN A 302 -17.72 21.49 -22.16
N THR A 303 -18.91 21.86 -21.67
CA THR A 303 -19.69 22.96 -22.25
C THR A 303 -18.89 24.27 -22.22
N ILE A 304 -18.22 24.58 -21.09
CA ILE A 304 -17.37 25.77 -20.97
C ILE A 304 -16.27 25.77 -22.03
N MET A 305 -15.56 24.64 -22.20
CA MET A 305 -14.48 24.50 -23.18
C MET A 305 -14.95 24.74 -24.62
N ASN A 306 -16.18 24.34 -24.95
CA ASN A 306 -16.75 24.40 -26.29
C ASN A 306 -17.61 25.65 -26.56
N SER A 307 -17.62 26.61 -25.64
CA SER A 307 -18.48 27.80 -25.69
C SER A 307 -17.73 29.10 -26.00
N ASN A 308 -18.42 30.25 -25.84
CA ASN A 308 -17.81 31.58 -25.89
C ASN A 308 -17.27 32.06 -24.53
N ALA A 309 -17.05 31.15 -23.57
CA ALA A 309 -16.42 31.48 -22.29
C ALA A 309 -15.08 32.22 -22.46
N PRO A 310 -14.72 33.15 -21.56
CA PRO A 310 -13.43 33.82 -21.58
C PRO A 310 -12.25 32.84 -21.51
N ASP A 311 -11.18 33.12 -22.26
CA ASP A 311 -9.99 32.25 -22.34
C ASP A 311 -9.37 31.93 -20.97
N LYS A 312 -9.42 32.91 -20.04
CA LYS A 312 -8.98 32.70 -18.65
C LYS A 312 -9.72 31.54 -17.98
N LEU A 313 -11.05 31.48 -18.10
CA LEU A 313 -11.85 30.41 -17.52
C LEU A 313 -11.57 29.07 -18.22
N LYS A 314 -11.49 29.07 -19.56
CA LYS A 314 -11.15 27.86 -20.33
C LYS A 314 -9.82 27.25 -19.92
N GLY A 315 -8.78 28.07 -19.76
CA GLY A 315 -7.46 27.59 -19.30
C GLY A 315 -7.52 26.88 -17.95
N TYR A 316 -8.27 27.42 -16.98
CA TYR A 316 -8.46 26.74 -15.69
C TYR A 316 -9.30 25.45 -15.81
N VAL A 317 -10.35 25.45 -16.63
CA VAL A 317 -11.24 24.30 -16.80
C VAL A 317 -10.52 23.14 -17.48
N GLU A 318 -9.58 23.41 -18.40
CA GLU A 318 -8.72 22.40 -19.00
C GLU A 318 -7.94 21.61 -17.92
N ASP A 319 -7.23 22.31 -17.03
CA ASP A 319 -6.52 21.69 -15.89
C ASP A 319 -7.47 20.92 -14.96
N TYR A 320 -8.67 21.43 -14.75
CA TYR A 320 -9.67 20.81 -13.89
C TYR A 320 -10.25 19.53 -14.50
N LEU A 321 -10.40 19.45 -15.82
CA LEU A 321 -10.85 18.24 -16.51
C LEU A 321 -9.85 17.09 -16.41
N GLU A 322 -8.55 17.41 -16.41
CA GLU A 322 -7.49 16.43 -16.14
C GLU A 322 -7.60 15.93 -14.69
N THR A 323 -7.65 16.85 -13.73
CA THR A 323 -7.78 16.53 -12.29
C THR A 323 -9.04 15.71 -12.00
N MET A 324 -10.15 16.03 -12.64
CA MET A 324 -11.43 15.34 -12.46
C MET A 324 -11.33 13.86 -12.82
N THR A 325 -10.48 13.48 -13.76
CA THR A 325 -10.29 12.07 -14.15
C THR A 325 -9.76 11.25 -12.99
N VAL A 326 -8.72 11.72 -12.32
CA VAL A 326 -8.15 11.07 -11.13
C VAL A 326 -9.14 11.12 -9.97
N ARG A 327 -9.75 12.29 -9.72
CA ARG A 327 -10.71 12.48 -8.62
C ARG A 327 -11.96 11.62 -8.75
N THR A 328 -12.41 11.32 -9.97
CA THR A 328 -13.57 10.44 -10.20
C THR A 328 -13.29 9.01 -9.78
N GLU A 329 -12.10 8.48 -10.07
CA GLU A 329 -11.72 7.14 -9.62
C GLU A 329 -11.55 7.09 -8.10
N GLN A 330 -10.91 8.11 -7.53
CA GLN A 330 -10.74 8.22 -6.08
C GLN A 330 -12.08 8.31 -5.35
N ALA A 331 -13.03 9.09 -5.87
CA ALA A 331 -14.35 9.26 -5.29
C ALA A 331 -15.11 7.93 -5.16
N LYS A 332 -14.91 6.96 -6.07
CA LYS A 332 -15.52 5.62 -5.96
C LYS A 332 -15.06 4.90 -4.69
N THR A 333 -13.78 5.01 -4.32
CA THR A 333 -13.28 4.44 -3.07
C THR A 333 -13.73 5.24 -1.86
N VAL A 334 -13.63 6.56 -1.91
CA VAL A 334 -13.97 7.40 -0.75
C VAL A 334 -15.45 7.30 -0.38
N HIS A 335 -16.34 7.21 -1.37
CA HIS A 335 -17.79 7.13 -1.19
C HIS A 335 -18.32 5.69 -1.21
N ASP A 336 -17.46 4.68 -1.12
CA ASP A 336 -17.90 3.28 -1.08
C ASP A 336 -18.68 3.01 0.21
N VAL A 337 -20.01 3.04 0.11
CA VAL A 337 -20.90 2.81 1.25
C VAL A 337 -20.89 1.38 1.73
N SER A 338 -20.43 0.42 0.91
CA SER A 338 -20.40 -1.00 1.27
C SER A 338 -19.36 -1.31 2.35
N THR A 339 -18.36 -0.45 2.52
CA THR A 339 -17.31 -0.54 3.54
C THR A 339 -17.55 0.38 4.73
N MET A 340 -18.60 1.21 4.69
CA MET A 340 -18.90 2.16 5.76
C MET A 340 -19.67 1.50 6.90
N SER A 341 -19.38 1.93 8.13
CA SER A 341 -20.08 1.50 9.33
C SER A 341 -21.14 2.54 9.74
N PRO A 342 -22.37 2.12 10.08
CA PRO A 342 -23.42 3.02 10.55
C PRO A 342 -23.12 3.65 11.91
N ASP A 343 -22.21 3.07 12.69
CA ASP A 343 -21.83 3.57 14.03
C ASP A 343 -20.77 4.68 13.98
N LEU A 344 -20.21 4.96 12.80
CA LEU A 344 -19.17 5.96 12.58
C LEU A 344 -19.74 7.19 11.90
N ASP A 345 -19.19 8.36 12.23
CA ASP A 345 -19.52 9.57 11.48
C ASP A 345 -19.00 9.47 10.03
N TRP A 346 -19.63 10.26 9.14
CA TRP A 346 -19.32 10.25 7.71
C TRP A 346 -17.85 10.50 7.40
N GLN A 347 -17.17 11.38 8.15
CA GLN A 347 -15.79 11.75 7.88
C GLN A 347 -14.83 10.64 8.33
N THR A 348 -15.11 10.04 9.49
CA THR A 348 -14.39 8.84 9.96
C THR A 348 -14.51 7.70 8.93
N ASN A 349 -15.72 7.43 8.42
CA ASN A 349 -15.95 6.43 7.39
C ASN A 349 -15.11 6.68 6.12
N GLN A 350 -15.14 7.90 5.60
CA GLN A 350 -14.35 8.26 4.42
C GLN A 350 -12.85 8.13 4.63
N LEU A 351 -12.34 8.57 5.78
CA LEU A 351 -10.92 8.47 6.08
C LEU A 351 -10.47 7.01 6.23
N ARG A 352 -11.31 6.12 6.78
CA ARG A 352 -11.05 4.68 6.77
C ARG A 352 -10.99 4.11 5.36
N ASN A 353 -11.96 4.45 4.49
CA ASN A 353 -11.93 4.04 3.08
C ASN A 353 -10.64 4.52 2.37
N MET A 354 -10.21 5.75 2.64
CA MET A 354 -8.98 6.29 2.06
C MET A 354 -7.71 5.62 2.62
N LEU A 355 -7.64 5.32 3.91
CA LEU A 355 -6.50 4.62 4.54
C LEU A 355 -6.33 3.20 3.98
N ASN A 356 -7.43 2.54 3.68
CA ASN A 356 -7.50 1.18 3.11
C ASN A 356 -7.50 1.13 1.58
N SER A 357 -7.42 2.28 0.91
CA SER A 357 -7.38 2.34 -0.55
C SER A 357 -6.07 1.78 -1.10
N SER A 358 -6.12 1.19 -2.30
CA SER A 358 -4.91 0.88 -3.08
C SER A 358 -4.24 2.12 -3.67
N ASP A 359 -4.90 3.28 -3.66
CA ASP A 359 -4.34 4.56 -4.11
C ASP A 359 -3.47 5.20 -3.00
N ASN A 360 -2.16 5.18 -3.21
CA ASN A 360 -1.18 5.76 -2.28
C ASN A 360 -1.40 7.26 -2.00
N GLN A 361 -1.90 8.04 -2.96
CA GLN A 361 -2.19 9.45 -2.74
C GLN A 361 -3.37 9.63 -1.79
N LEU A 362 -4.41 8.79 -1.90
CA LEU A 362 -5.53 8.80 -0.96
C LEU A 362 -5.08 8.45 0.45
N ARG A 363 -4.28 7.39 0.63
CA ARG A 363 -3.76 6.98 1.94
C ARG A 363 -2.95 8.11 2.60
N VAL A 364 -2.03 8.73 1.86
CA VAL A 364 -1.25 9.88 2.34
C VAL A 364 -2.14 11.08 2.66
N SER A 365 -3.14 11.35 1.83
CA SER A 365 -4.08 12.44 2.08
C SER A 365 -4.87 12.20 3.36
N ALA A 366 -5.34 10.96 3.60
CA ALA A 366 -6.10 10.60 4.79
C ALA A 366 -5.29 10.83 6.06
N VAL A 367 -4.09 10.26 6.16
CA VAL A 367 -3.26 10.39 7.37
C VAL A 367 -2.87 11.85 7.66
N LYS A 368 -2.63 12.65 6.61
CA LYS A 368 -2.36 14.09 6.76
C LYS A 368 -3.60 14.86 7.21
N THR A 369 -4.78 14.53 6.70
CA THR A 369 -6.05 15.13 7.15
C THR A 369 -6.32 14.79 8.61
N ILE A 370 -6.13 13.53 9.01
CA ILE A 370 -6.27 13.08 10.40
C ILE A 370 -5.36 13.88 11.32
N TYR A 371 -4.07 14.00 10.97
CA TYR A 371 -3.11 14.77 11.75
C TYR A 371 -3.46 16.27 11.85
N ARG A 372 -3.69 16.93 10.70
CA ARG A 372 -3.91 18.38 10.63
C ARG A 372 -5.18 18.82 11.36
N ASN A 373 -6.22 17.99 11.28
CA ASN A 373 -7.53 18.27 11.88
C ASN A 373 -7.68 17.61 13.25
N GLN A 374 -6.64 16.96 13.78
CA GLN A 374 -6.64 16.27 15.08
C GLN A 374 -7.78 15.26 15.25
N LEU A 375 -8.10 14.51 14.18
CA LEU A 375 -9.20 13.55 14.15
C LEU A 375 -8.78 12.21 14.79
N TYR A 376 -8.48 12.25 16.08
CA TYR A 376 -7.94 11.13 16.85
C TYR A 376 -9.03 10.22 17.43
N SER A 377 -10.00 9.82 16.60
CA SER A 377 -11.02 8.85 17.01
C SER A 377 -10.39 7.46 17.15
N ASP A 378 -10.83 6.68 18.14
CA ASP A 378 -10.29 5.33 18.36
C ASP A 378 -10.37 4.45 17.09
N PRO A 379 -11.47 4.44 16.30
CA PRO A 379 -11.52 3.70 15.04
C PRO A 379 -10.43 4.06 14.03
N LEU A 380 -10.13 5.36 13.83
CA LEU A 380 -9.08 5.77 12.88
C LEU A 380 -7.69 5.41 13.39
N LEU A 381 -7.44 5.58 14.69
CA LEU A 381 -6.15 5.26 15.28
C LEU A 381 -5.92 3.73 15.33
N ASP A 382 -6.97 2.94 15.56
CA ASP A 382 -6.88 1.48 15.53
C ASP A 382 -6.62 0.97 14.10
N GLU A 383 -7.24 1.58 13.09
CA GLU A 383 -6.96 1.33 11.66
C GLU A 383 -5.49 1.63 11.31
N ILE A 384 -4.99 2.80 11.73
CA ILE A 384 -3.59 3.20 11.53
C ILE A 384 -2.63 2.22 12.22
N SER A 385 -2.94 1.81 13.44
CA SER A 385 -2.18 0.81 14.19
C SER A 385 -2.14 -0.54 13.45
N HIS A 386 -3.28 -0.96 12.88
CA HIS A 386 -3.36 -2.18 12.07
C HIS A 386 -2.48 -2.09 10.81
N ILE A 387 -2.56 -0.99 10.07
CA ILE A 387 -1.73 -0.73 8.88
C ILE A 387 -0.24 -0.80 9.22
N LEU A 388 0.20 -0.18 10.32
CA LEU A 388 1.60 -0.23 10.71
C LEU A 388 2.07 -1.64 11.07
N ARG A 389 1.25 -2.42 11.78
CA ARG A 389 1.57 -3.82 12.14
C ARG A 389 1.65 -4.73 10.91
N SER A 390 0.77 -4.51 9.94
CA SER A 390 0.67 -5.36 8.76
C SER A 390 1.65 -4.97 7.66
N GLU A 391 2.05 -3.70 7.55
CA GLU A 391 2.84 -3.22 6.42
C GLU A 391 4.25 -2.74 6.80
N ALA A 392 4.41 -2.00 7.90
CA ALA A 392 5.65 -1.26 8.16
C ALA A 392 6.84 -2.14 8.60
N VAL A 393 6.56 -3.34 9.13
CA VAL A 393 7.56 -4.35 9.51
C VAL A 393 7.95 -5.27 8.36
N LEU A 394 7.17 -5.28 7.27
CA LEU A 394 7.38 -6.21 6.18
C LEU A 394 8.44 -5.69 5.20
N PRO A 395 9.44 -6.50 4.81
CA PRO A 395 10.56 -6.08 3.98
C PRO A 395 10.22 -5.95 2.48
N ARG A 396 9.00 -5.51 2.15
CA ARG A 396 8.45 -5.48 0.77
C ARG A 396 8.77 -4.16 0.08
N LYS A 397 9.02 -4.17 -1.24
CA LYS A 397 9.44 -2.97 -1.99
C LYS A 397 8.38 -1.87 -1.95
N ARG A 398 7.10 -2.19 -2.17
CA ARG A 398 5.99 -1.23 -2.10
C ARG A 398 5.94 -0.52 -0.75
N TYR A 399 6.09 -1.27 0.34
CA TYR A 399 6.06 -0.70 1.69
C TYR A 399 7.31 0.13 1.98
N ALA A 400 8.48 -0.30 1.52
CA ALA A 400 9.71 0.47 1.64
C ALA A 400 9.60 1.85 0.96
N ALA A 401 9.04 1.88 -0.25
CA ALA A 401 8.78 3.11 -1.00
C ALA A 401 7.74 4.02 -0.33
N PHE A 402 6.96 3.47 0.62
CA PHE A 402 5.89 4.16 1.33
C PHE A 402 6.23 4.50 2.79
N SER A 403 7.52 4.51 3.13
CA SER A 403 7.99 4.84 4.49
C SER A 403 7.55 6.22 5.00
N ASP A 404 7.34 7.20 4.11
CA ASP A 404 6.79 8.51 4.47
C ASP A 404 5.36 8.43 5.01
N PHE A 405 4.52 7.59 4.41
CA PHE A 405 3.18 7.35 4.89
C PHE A 405 3.22 6.71 6.27
N TYR A 406 4.01 5.66 6.49
CA TYR A 406 4.14 5.04 7.81
C TYR A 406 4.72 5.98 8.86
N ALA A 407 5.66 6.86 8.49
CA ALA A 407 6.16 7.90 9.40
C ALA A 407 5.04 8.87 9.83
N TRP A 408 4.16 9.28 8.90
CA TRP A 408 2.97 10.07 9.25
C TRP A 408 2.00 9.31 10.16
N ASN A 409 1.86 7.99 9.97
CA ASN A 409 1.04 7.15 10.82
C ASN A 409 1.61 7.07 12.25
N CYS A 410 2.93 6.86 12.42
CA CYS A 410 3.59 6.92 13.73
C CYS A 410 3.32 8.26 14.42
N ARG A 411 3.45 9.36 13.68
CA ARG A 411 3.17 10.72 14.17
C ARG A 411 1.72 10.90 14.62
N VAL A 412 0.74 10.40 13.86
CA VAL A 412 -0.68 10.45 14.27
C VAL A 412 -0.90 9.68 15.57
N LEU A 413 -0.32 8.47 15.71
CA LEU A 413 -0.46 7.68 16.93
C LEU A 413 0.19 8.37 18.14
N GLY A 414 1.43 8.87 18.02
CA GLY A 414 2.11 9.59 19.10
C GLY A 414 1.39 10.86 19.52
N SER A 415 1.05 11.71 18.54
CA SER A 415 0.34 12.97 18.78
C SER A 415 -1.10 12.81 19.29
N SER A 416 -1.65 11.58 19.27
CA SER A 416 -2.98 11.31 19.84
C SER A 416 -3.02 11.30 21.37
N GLY A 417 -1.87 11.13 22.04
CA GLY A 417 -1.78 10.96 23.50
C GLY A 417 -2.36 9.64 24.04
N LYS A 418 -2.75 8.69 23.16
CA LYS A 418 -3.34 7.42 23.53
C LYS A 418 -2.26 6.37 23.84
N THR A 419 -1.95 6.19 25.12
CA THR A 419 -0.88 5.29 25.60
C THR A 419 -1.01 3.83 25.17
N LYS A 420 -2.21 3.37 24.75
CA LYS A 420 -2.41 2.01 24.21
C LYS A 420 -1.55 1.71 22.98
N TYR A 421 -1.10 2.73 22.25
CA TYR A 421 -0.25 2.56 21.06
C TYR A 421 1.26 2.57 21.36
N LYS A 422 1.68 2.90 22.59
CA LYS A 422 3.10 3.01 22.93
C LYS A 422 3.87 1.72 22.64
N ALA A 423 3.32 0.57 23.02
CA ALA A 423 3.95 -0.73 22.78
C ALA A 423 4.16 -1.03 21.28
N LEU A 424 3.24 -0.58 20.41
CA LEU A 424 3.41 -0.71 18.97
C LEU A 424 4.56 0.18 18.48
N LEU A 425 4.60 1.44 18.88
CA LEU A 425 5.64 2.37 18.45
C LEU A 425 7.02 1.91 18.92
N THR A 426 7.14 1.40 20.15
CA THR A 426 8.40 0.79 20.62
C THR A 426 8.81 -0.42 19.79
N ASP A 427 7.88 -1.33 19.48
CA ASP A 427 8.17 -2.48 18.60
C ASP A 427 8.63 -2.04 17.20
N LEU A 428 7.97 -1.03 16.63
CA LEU A 428 8.36 -0.48 15.32
C LEU A 428 9.72 0.22 15.37
N ALA A 429 10.06 0.91 16.46
CA ALA A 429 11.37 1.54 16.63
C ALA A 429 12.51 0.51 16.52
N GLU A 430 12.28 -0.71 16.98
CA GLU A 430 13.26 -1.80 16.91
C GLU A 430 13.17 -2.58 15.58
N ASN A 431 11.95 -2.86 15.11
CA ASN A 431 11.68 -3.91 14.13
C ASN A 431 11.14 -3.42 12.79
N ALA A 432 10.80 -2.13 12.63
CA ALA A 432 10.31 -1.62 11.35
C ALA A 432 11.38 -1.77 10.25
N TYR A 433 10.93 -2.04 9.03
CA TYR A 433 11.81 -2.33 7.92
C TYR A 433 12.62 -1.09 7.50
N SER A 434 11.96 0.06 7.39
CA SER A 434 12.59 1.32 7.01
C SER A 434 13.18 2.05 8.20
N HIS A 435 14.42 2.53 8.06
CA HIS A 435 15.07 3.38 9.06
C HIS A 435 14.21 4.59 9.44
N LYS A 436 13.60 5.24 8.44
CA LYS A 436 12.75 6.42 8.68
C LYS A 436 11.57 6.10 9.59
N VAL A 437 10.97 4.92 9.44
CA VAL A 437 9.85 4.50 10.29
C VAL A 437 10.33 4.22 11.70
N ARG A 438 11.50 3.59 11.86
CA ARG A 438 12.11 3.38 13.18
C ARG A 438 12.35 4.69 13.93
N GLU A 439 12.97 5.66 13.26
CA GLU A 439 13.25 6.99 13.81
C GLU A 439 11.97 7.70 14.28
N TYR A 440 10.93 7.72 13.44
CA TYR A 440 9.64 8.33 13.83
C TYR A 440 8.94 7.54 14.92
N ALA A 441 8.99 6.21 14.89
CA ALA A 441 8.37 5.39 15.93
C ALA A 441 9.04 5.59 17.29
N GLU A 442 10.37 5.73 17.33
CA GLU A 442 11.13 6.07 18.54
C GLU A 442 10.73 7.45 19.08
N GLU A 443 10.80 8.49 18.23
CA GLU A 443 10.40 9.87 18.59
C GLU A 443 8.98 9.92 19.20
N PHE A 444 8.01 9.29 18.53
CA PHE A 444 6.61 9.36 18.93
C PHE A 444 6.22 8.35 20.01
N ALA A 445 7.04 7.33 20.30
CA ALA A 445 6.87 6.48 21.48
C ALA A 445 7.22 7.22 22.78
N ASP A 446 8.19 8.14 22.72
CA ASP A 446 8.60 8.97 23.85
C ASP A 446 7.58 10.06 24.20
N GLU A 447 6.76 10.48 23.22
CA GLU A 447 5.66 11.44 23.43
C GLU A 447 4.43 10.84 24.16
N LEU A 448 4.28 9.52 24.16
CA LEU A 448 3.18 8.78 24.83
C LEU A 448 3.58 8.32 26.24
#